data_AF-A0A3T1D125-F1
#
_entry.id   AF-A0A3T1D125-F1
#
_cell.length_a   1.000
_cell.length_b   1.000
_cell.length_c   1.000
_cell.angle_alpha   90.00
_cell.angle_beta   90.00
_cell.angle_gamma   90.00
#
_symmetry.space_group_name_H-M   'P 1'
#
loop_
_entity.id
_entity.type
_entity.pdbx_description
1 polymer ?
#
loop_
_entity_poly.entity_id
_entity_poly.type
_entity_poly.pdbx_seq_one_letter_code
_entity_poly.pdbx_strand_id
1 'polypeptide(L)' 'MEQSILFYCVKCDQLRTMEQAGLLFRTGFYRALYPLGYCVQCERLVDKIYLNTKALY' A
#
# COMPACT_ATOMS: atom_id res chain seq x y z
N MET A 1 -9.73 7.60 -23.18
CA MET A 1 -8.59 6.77 -22.76
C MET A 1 -8.58 6.80 -21.24
N GLU A 2 -8.99 5.71 -20.61
CA GLU A 2 -9.01 5.61 -19.15
C GLU A 2 -7.57 5.37 -18.68
N GLN A 3 -6.93 6.40 -18.14
CA GLN A 3 -5.60 6.23 -17.54
C GLN A 3 -5.78 5.48 -16.22
N SER A 4 -5.39 4.21 -16.21
CA SER A 4 -5.37 3.39 -15.00
C SER A 4 -4.37 3.99 -14.01
N ILE A 5 -4.87 4.50 -12.88
CA ILE A 5 -4.01 4.99 -11.80
C ILE A 5 -3.24 3.79 -11.23
N LEU A 6 -1.92 3.93 -11.12
CA LEU A 6 -1.02 2.91 -10.57
C LEU A 6 -0.49 3.34 -9.21
N PHE A 7 -0.19 2.38 -8.36
CA PHE A 7 0.52 2.57 -7.09
C PHE A 7 1.69 1.57 -6.99
N TYR A 8 2.66 1.87 -6.13
CA TYR A 8 3.82 1.02 -5.87
C TYR A 8 3.63 0.22 -4.58
N CYS A 9 3.65 -1.11 -4.68
CA CYS A 9 3.67 -1.97 -3.51
C CYS A 9 5.09 -2.07 -2.93
N VAL A 10 5.31 -1.56 -1.72
CA VAL A 10 6.66 -1.52 -1.11
C VAL A 10 7.15 -2.87 -0.57
N LYS A 11 6.29 -3.91 -0.59
CA LYS A 11 6.64 -5.25 -0.08
C LYS A 11 7.10 -6.20 -1.16
N CYS A 12 6.50 -6.12 -2.35
CA CYS A 12 6.83 -6.96 -3.49
C CYS A 12 7.50 -6.19 -4.64
N ASP A 13 7.76 -4.89 -4.44
CA ASP A 13 8.47 -4.02 -5.38
C ASP A 13 7.84 -3.96 -6.78
N GLN A 14 6.52 -3.92 -6.84
CA GLN A 14 5.76 -3.93 -8.10
C GLN A 14 4.76 -2.78 -8.19
N LEU A 15 4.65 -2.20 -9.38
CA LEU A 15 3.55 -1.30 -9.75
C LEU A 15 2.29 -2.10 -10.00
N ARG A 16 1.19 -1.64 -9.42
CA ARG A 16 -0.10 -2.33 -9.41
C ARG A 16 -1.21 -1.34 -9.70
N THR A 17 -2.33 -1.82 -10.24
CA THR A 17 -3.52 -0.98 -10.42
C THR A 17 -4.19 -0.69 -9.09
N MET A 18 -4.92 0.41 -8.99
CA MET A 18 -5.64 0.76 -7.76
C MET A 18 -6.64 -0.32 -7.31
N GLU A 19 -7.16 -1.13 -8.23
CA GLU A 19 -8.04 -2.28 -7.92
C GLU A 19 -7.33 -3.39 -7.14
N GLN A 20 -6.00 -3.45 -7.25
CA GLN A 20 -5.15 -4.41 -6.54
C GLN A 20 -4.58 -3.84 -5.23
N ALA A 21 -4.96 -2.62 -4.86
CA ALA A 21 -4.55 -1.99 -3.61
C ALA A 21 -5.28 -2.62 -2.42
N GLY A 22 -4.50 -3.05 -1.42
CA GLY A 22 -5.03 -3.43 -0.11
C GLY A 22 -5.00 -2.23 0.83
N LEU A 23 -3.80 -1.68 1.03
CA LEU A 23 -3.56 -0.51 1.87
C LEU A 23 -2.72 0.52 1.11
N LEU A 24 -3.15 1.78 1.08
CA LEU A 24 -2.35 2.89 0.57
C LEU A 24 -1.87 3.76 1.72
N PHE A 25 -0.60 4.14 1.67
CA PHE A 25 0.00 5.02 2.67
C PHE A 25 -0.32 6.47 2.34
N ARG A 26 -0.74 7.22 3.36
CA ARG A 26 -0.82 8.68 3.28
C ARG A 26 0.57 9.24 3.50
N THR A 27 1.39 9.30 2.45
CA THR A 27 2.69 9.97 2.54
C THR A 27 2.48 11.48 2.38
N GLY A 28 2.40 12.19 3.50
CA GLY A 28 2.56 13.64 3.49
C GLY A 28 3.96 14.04 3.01
N PHE A 29 4.07 15.22 2.40
CA PHE A 29 5.31 15.91 2.00
C PHE A 29 6.16 15.35 0.85
N TYR A 30 6.15 14.05 0.54
CA TYR A 30 6.90 13.51 -0.61
C TYR A 30 6.05 13.48 -1.90
N ARG A 31 6.53 14.16 -2.95
CA ARG A 31 6.01 14.01 -4.32
C ARG A 31 6.46 12.67 -4.90
N ALA A 32 5.89 11.56 -4.43
CA ALA A 32 6.07 10.29 -5.10
C ALA A 32 5.36 10.33 -6.46
N LEU A 33 6.01 9.86 -7.53
CA LEU A 33 5.41 9.74 -8.86
C LEU A 33 4.20 8.81 -8.86
N TYR A 34 4.24 7.80 -7.99
CA TYR A 34 3.16 6.86 -7.73
C TYR A 34 2.86 6.81 -6.23
N PRO A 35 1.58 6.71 -5.81
CA PRO A 35 1.22 6.42 -4.42
C PRO A 35 1.93 5.15 -3.92
N LEU A 36 2.26 5.10 -2.64
CA LEU A 36 2.89 3.94 -2.00
C LEU A 36 1.87 3.14 -1.20
N GLY A 37 2.04 1.82 -1.13
CA GLY A 37 1.15 0.98 -0.34
C GLY A 37 1.56 -0.49 -0.29
N TYR A 38 0.58 -1.33 0.07
CA TYR A 38 0.62 -2.78 -0.06
C TYR A 38 -0.49 -3.25 -1.00
N CYS A 39 -0.18 -4.17 -1.90
CA CYS A 39 -1.20 -4.88 -2.66
C CYS A 39 -1.97 -5.85 -1.75
N VAL A 40 -3.14 -6.28 -2.20
CA VAL A 40 -4.02 -7.20 -1.44
C VAL A 40 -3.31 -8.48 -0.97
N GLN A 41 -2.34 -8.98 -1.73
CA GLN A 41 -1.55 -10.16 -1.33
C GLN A 41 -0.56 -9.84 -0.20
N CYS A 42 0.07 -8.66 -0.24
CA CYS A 42 1.05 -8.25 0.76
C CYS A 42 0.39 -7.71 2.03
N GLU A 43 -0.78 -7.09 1.94
CA GLU A 43 -1.54 -6.60 3.10
C GLU A 43 -1.94 -7.74 4.05
N ARG A 44 -2.39 -8.88 3.51
CA ARG A 44 -2.76 -10.06 4.34
C ARG A 44 -1.59 -10.63 5.16
N LEU A 45 -0.35 -10.31 4.79
CA LEU A 45 0.85 -10.68 5.56
C LEU A 45 1.17 -9.67 6.67
N VAL A 46 0.61 -8.46 6.57
CA VAL A 46 0.86 -7.31 7.44
C VAL A 46 -0.05 -7.30 8.67
N ASP A 47 -1.18 -8.00 8.64
CA ASP A 47 -2.08 -8.19 9.81
C ASP A 47 -1.37 -8.74 11.06
N LYS A 48 -0.25 -9.45 10.90
CA LYS A 48 0.52 -9.97 12.05
C LYS A 48 1.42 -8.94 12.73
N ILE A 49 1.71 -7.81 12.09
CA ILE A 49 2.59 -6.77 12.65
C ILE A 49 1.77 -5.65 13.32
N TYR A 50 0.62 -5.26 12.75
CA TYR A 50 -0.22 -4.18 13.29
C TYR A 50 -1.15 -4.62 14.45
N LEU A 51 -1.37 -5.92 14.67
CA LEU A 51 -2.04 -6.41 15.89
C LEU A 51 -1.16 -6.23 17.15
N ASN A 52 0.16 -6.15 17.02
CA ASN A 52 1.05 -5.92 18.15
C ASN A 52 1.11 -4.44 18.60
N THR A 53 0.65 -3.50 17.78
CA THR A 53 0.62 -2.06 18.16
C THR A 53 -0.76 -1.58 18.62
N LYS A 54 -1.84 -2.33 18.37
CA LYS A 54 -3.17 -2.03 18.94
C LYS A 54 -3.39 -2.56 20.37
N ALA A 55 -2.44 -3.29 20.95
CA ALA A 55 -2.49 -3.70 22.36
C ALA A 55 -1.85 -2.67 23.33
N LEU A 56 -1.46 -1.48 22.84
CA LEU A 56 -0.72 -0.48 23.62
C LEU A 56 -1.30 0.95 23.55
N TYR A 57 -2.56 1.11 23.16
CA TYR A 57 -3.31 2.36 23.35
C TYR A 57 -4.67 2.11 23.99
#